data_AF-A0A963NA64-F1
#
_entry.id   AF-A0A963NA64-F1
#
_cell.length_a   1.000
_cell.length_b   1.000
_cell.length_c   1.000
_cell.angle_alpha   90.00
_cell.angle_beta   90.00
_cell.angle_gamma   90.00
#
_symmetry.space_group_name_H-M   'P 1'
#
loop_
_entity.id
_entity.type
_entity.pdbx_description
1 polymer ?
#
loop_
_entity_poly.entity_id
_entity_poly.type
_entity_poly.pdbx_seq_one_letter_code
_entity_poly.pdbx_strand_id
1 'polypeptide(L)'
;LFAMANAGLPATSGFVGEFMVILAAVGHNFWVAFVAATTMIVGAAYTLWMYKRVVFGAVANHHVAELTDINRREFLIFVLFAVGALGMGLYPQPFTEVMHSSVNELLRHVALSKIQ
;
A
#
# COMPACT_ATOMS: atom_id res chain seq x y z
N LEU A 1 -8.39 0.52 -9.38
CA LEU A 1 -7.46 -0.43 -8.73
C LEU A 1 -6.44 0.29 -7.85
N PHE A 2 -5.53 1.10 -8.40
CA PHE A 2 -4.44 1.72 -7.62
C PHE A 2 -4.92 2.61 -6.47
N ALA A 3 -5.96 3.42 -6.69
CA ALA A 3 -6.59 4.18 -5.60
C ALA A 3 -7.14 3.27 -4.49
N MET A 4 -7.68 2.09 -4.83
CA MET A 4 -8.17 1.14 -3.83
C MET A 4 -7.01 0.42 -3.12
N ALA A 5 -5.92 0.16 -3.83
CA ALA A 5 -4.70 -0.39 -3.23
C ALA A 5 -4.09 0.59 -2.21
N ASN A 6 -4.10 1.89 -2.52
CA ASN A 6 -3.69 2.95 -1.59
C ASN A 6 -4.65 3.13 -0.41
N ALA A 7 -5.94 2.84 -0.59
CA ALA A 7 -6.92 2.91 0.48
C ALA A 7 -6.91 1.66 1.39
N GLY A 8 -5.96 0.74 1.21
CA GLY A 8 -5.86 -0.48 2.01
C GLY A 8 -7.01 -1.47 1.75
N LEU A 9 -7.52 -1.56 0.52
CA LEU A 9 -8.54 -2.57 0.20
C LEU A 9 -7.96 -3.99 0.41
N PRO A 10 -8.69 -4.89 1.11
CA PRO A 10 -8.27 -6.29 1.24
C PRO A 10 -7.96 -6.92 -0.12
N ALA A 11 -6.98 -7.83 -0.14
CA ALA A 11 -6.42 -8.46 -1.35
C ALA A 11 -5.57 -7.56 -2.26
N THR A 12 -5.22 -6.34 -1.83
CA THR A 12 -4.24 -5.49 -2.51
C THR A 12 -2.92 -5.40 -1.72
N SER A 13 -1.83 -5.10 -2.42
CA SER A 13 -0.48 -5.00 -1.82
C SER A 13 -0.39 -4.01 -0.65
N GLY A 14 -1.09 -2.87 -0.76
CA GLY A 14 -1.07 -1.82 0.28
C GLY A 14 -1.65 -2.32 1.62
N PHE A 15 -2.76 -3.05 1.57
CA PHE A 15 -3.38 -3.62 2.77
C PHE A 15 -2.45 -4.59 3.49
N VAL A 16 -1.83 -5.53 2.77
CA VAL A 16 -0.98 -6.56 3.39
C VAL A 16 0.18 -5.93 4.17
N GLY A 17 0.85 -4.93 3.60
CA GLY A 17 1.96 -4.25 4.26
C GLY A 17 1.53 -3.47 5.50
N GLU A 18 0.54 -2.58 5.35
CA GLU A 18 0.06 -1.74 6.45
C GLU A 18 -0.55 -2.56 7.59
N PHE A 19 -1.28 -3.63 7.25
CA PHE A 19 -1.89 -4.51 8.25
C PHE A 19 -0.83 -5.32 9.03
N MET A 20 0.22 -5.82 8.37
CA MET A 20 1.34 -6.48 9.06
C MET A 20 2.02 -5.54 10.07
N VAL A 21 2.20 -4.26 9.71
CA VAL A 21 2.79 -3.25 10.60
C VAL A 21 1.87 -2.99 11.80
N ILE A 22 0.56 -2.86 11.58
CA ILE A 22 -0.40 -2.66 12.68
C ILE A 22 -0.42 -3.86 13.62
N LEU A 23 -0.42 -5.10 13.10
CA LEU A 23 -0.35 -6.31 13.92
C LEU A 23 0.93 -6.36 14.76
N ALA A 24 2.08 -6.00 14.20
CA ALA A 24 3.33 -5.91 14.94
C ALA A 24 3.26 -4.82 16.03
N ALA A 25 2.66 -3.67 15.75
CA ALA A 25 2.48 -2.59 16.72
C ALA A 25 1.57 -3.00 17.89
N VAL A 26 0.50 -3.77 17.63
CA VAL A 26 -0.40 -4.29 18.69
C VAL A 26 0.38 -5.16 19.67
N GLY A 27 1.31 -5.98 19.18
CA GLY A 27 2.17 -6.82 20.02
C GLY A 27 3.18 -6.04 20.88
N HIS A 28 3.49 -4.79 20.52
CA HIS A 28 4.45 -3.94 21.25
C HIS A 28 3.78 -2.94 22.19
N ASN A 29 2.83 -2.14 21.70
CA ASN A 29 2.12 -1.14 22.49
C ASN A 29 0.77 -0.78 21.85
N PHE A 30 -0.30 -0.94 22.63
CA PHE A 30 -1.66 -0.65 22.20
C PHE A 30 -1.86 0.78 21.71
N TRP A 31 -1.26 1.78 22.36
CA TRP A 31 -1.42 3.18 21.98
C TRP A 31 -0.80 3.48 20.61
N VAL A 32 0.35 2.87 20.33
CA VAL A 32 1.02 3.01 19.02
C VAL A 32 0.16 2.34 17.95
N ALA A 33 -0.37 1.15 18.22
CA ALA A 33 -1.27 0.46 17.30
C ALA A 33 -2.56 1.25 17.04
N PHE A 34 -3.13 1.88 18.07
CA PHE A 34 -4.34 2.71 17.94
C PHE A 34 -4.10 3.90 17.03
N VAL A 35 -2.98 4.61 17.20
CA VAL A 35 -2.60 5.71 16.32
C VAL A 35 -2.36 5.22 14.89
N ALA A 36 -1.62 4.13 14.71
CA ALA A 36 -1.35 3.55 13.39
C ALA A 36 -2.64 3.15 12.64
N ALA A 37 -3.57 2.47 13.33
CA ALA A 37 -4.85 2.08 12.77
C ALA A 37 -5.72 3.30 12.40
N THR A 38 -5.70 4.35 13.23
CA THR A 38 -6.42 5.59 12.95
C THR A 38 -5.86 6.28 11.71
N THR A 39 -4.53 6.33 11.56
CA THR A 39 -3.87 6.90 10.37
C THR A 39 -4.28 6.16 9.10
N MET A 40 -4.35 4.83 9.14
CA MET A 40 -4.81 4.02 8.01
C MET A 40 -6.26 4.39 7.61
N ILE A 41 -7.17 4.54 8.58
CA ILE A 41 -8.56 4.93 8.32
C ILE A 41 -8.65 6.32 7.69
N VAL A 42 -7.89 7.30 8.20
CA VAL A 42 -7.87 8.65 7.64
C VAL A 42 -7.30 8.65 6.22
N GLY A 43 -6.25 7.87 5.96
CA GLY A 43 -5.67 7.70 4.62
C GLY A 43 -6.67 7.12 3.61
N ALA A 44 -7.42 6.10 4.02
CA ALA A 44 -8.49 5.52 3.20
C ALA A 44 -9.62 6.54 2.93
N ALA A 45 -10.06 7.27 3.97
CA ALA A 45 -11.09 8.30 3.83
C ALA A 45 -10.67 9.41 2.86
N TYR A 46 -9.43 9.90 2.97
CA TYR A 46 -8.87 10.88 2.04
C TYR A 46 -8.82 10.34 0.61
N THR A 47 -8.37 9.10 0.42
CA THR A 47 -8.27 8.48 -0.90
C THR A 47 -9.64 8.34 -1.57
N LEU A 48 -10.66 7.92 -0.82
CA LEU A 48 -12.04 7.83 -1.31
C LEU A 48 -12.62 9.21 -1.64
N TRP A 49 -12.37 10.20 -0.78
CA TRP A 49 -12.79 11.57 -1.01
C TRP A 49 -12.15 12.15 -2.28
N MET A 50 -10.85 11.94 -2.46
CA MET A 50 -10.11 12.34 -3.66
C MET A 50 -10.64 11.61 -4.90
N TYR A 51 -10.81 10.30 -4.83
CA TYR A 51 -11.31 9.49 -5.95
C TYR A 51 -12.68 9.97 -6.43
N LYS A 52 -13.58 10.28 -5.49
CA LYS A 52 -14.89 10.86 -5.80
C LYS A 52 -14.77 12.16 -6.59
N ARG A 53 -13.90 13.08 -6.17
CA ARG A 53 -13.76 14.40 -6.81
C ARG A 53 -13.08 14.34 -8.17
N VAL A 54 -12.11 13.45 -8.34
CA VAL A 54 -11.33 13.34 -9.58
C VAL A 54 -12.09 12.58 -10.66
N VAL A 55 -12.74 11.47 -10.32
CA VAL A 55 -13.38 10.58 -11.31
C VAL A 55 -14.84 10.94 -11.55
N PHE A 56 -15.58 11.31 -10.50
CA PHE A 56 -17.03 11.59 -10.57
C PHE A 56 -17.37 13.08 -10.45
N GLY A 57 -16.37 13.95 -10.26
CA GLY A 57 -16.57 15.40 -10.24
C GLY A 57 -16.70 16.00 -11.63
N ALA A 58 -17.23 17.22 -11.71
CA ALA A 58 -17.23 17.98 -12.96
C ALA A 58 -15.79 18.34 -13.39
N VAL A 59 -15.53 18.31 -14.69
CA VAL A 59 -14.22 18.68 -15.25
C VAL A 59 -14.00 20.18 -15.04
N ALA A 60 -13.10 20.53 -14.13
CA ALA A 60 -12.83 21.91 -13.76
C ALA A 60 -11.80 22.61 -14.67
N ASN A 61 -11.05 21.87 -15.48
CA ASN A 61 -9.97 22.40 -16.32
C ASN A 61 -10.16 21.96 -17.78
N HIS A 62 -10.18 22.92 -18.71
CA HIS A 62 -10.34 22.67 -20.14
C HIS A 62 -9.28 21.72 -20.72
N HIS A 63 -8.03 21.78 -20.24
CA HIS A 63 -6.96 20.87 -20.68
C HIS A 63 -7.23 19.40 -20.32
N VAL A 64 -8.02 19.15 -19.27
CA VAL A 64 -8.38 17.78 -18.87
C VAL A 64 -9.47 17.21 -19.78
N ALA A 65 -10.31 18.07 -20.37
CA ALA A 65 -11.34 17.66 -21.32
C ALA A 65 -10.76 17.27 -22.69
N GLU A 66 -9.58 17.80 -23.03
CA GLU A 66 -8.88 17.53 -24.30
C GLU A 66 -7.96 16.31 -24.23
N LEU A 67 -7.84 15.66 -23.07
CA LEU A 67 -7.03 14.46 -22.91
C LEU A 67 -7.58 13.33 -23.77
N THR A 68 -6.67 12.67 -24.48
CA THR A 68 -6.98 11.47 -25.27
C THR A 68 -6.88 10.23 -24.42
N ASP A 69 -7.64 9.19 -24.81
CA ASP A 69 -7.61 7.90 -24.13
C ASP A 69 -6.22 7.25 -24.20
N ILE A 70 -5.94 6.41 -23.20
CA ILE A 70 -4.65 5.74 -23.06
C ILE A 70 -4.31 4.86 -24.27
N ASN A 71 -3.05 4.87 -24.65
CA ASN A 71 -2.55 4.03 -25.72
C ASN A 71 -2.41 2.55 -25.27
N ARG A 72 -2.43 1.61 -26.22
CA ARG A 72 -2.28 0.16 -25.94
C ARG A 72 -1.01 -0.18 -25.13
N ARG A 73 0.08 0.57 -25.35
CA ARG A 73 1.33 0.42 -24.59
C ARG A 73 1.18 0.86 -23.13
N GLU A 74 0.52 1.98 -22.90
CA GLU A 74 0.27 2.50 -21.55
C GLU A 74 -0.66 1.54 -20.79
N PHE A 75 -1.70 1.04 -21.47
CA PHE A 75 -2.58 0.01 -20.91
C PHE A 75 -1.81 -1.25 -20.49
N LEU A 76 -0.89 -1.76 -21.32
CA LEU A 76 -0.07 -2.92 -20.98
C LEU A 76 0.76 -2.69 -19.71
N ILE A 77 1.35 -1.50 -19.56
CA ILE A 77 2.12 -1.12 -18.37
C ILE A 77 1.21 -1.08 -17.13
N PHE A 78 0.02 -0.48 -17.24
CA PHE A 78 -0.96 -0.46 -16.15
C PHE A 78 -1.41 -1.87 -15.75
N VAL A 79 -1.64 -2.76 -16.71
CA VAL A 79 -2.00 -4.15 -16.45
C VAL A 79 -0.87 -4.88 -15.73
N LEU A 80 0.38 -4.69 -16.14
CA LEU A 80 1.53 -5.31 -15.48
C LEU A 80 1.62 -4.90 -13.99
N PHE A 81 1.48 -3.60 -13.70
CA PHE A 81 1.45 -3.11 -12.31
C PHE A 81 0.22 -3.59 -11.55
N ALA A 82 -0.93 -3.67 -12.20
CA ALA A 82 -2.16 -4.18 -11.60
C ALA A 82 -2.00 -5.64 -11.14
N VAL A 83 -1.40 -6.47 -12.00
CA VAL A 83 -1.10 -7.87 -11.69
C VAL A 83 -0.12 -7.97 -10.52
N GLY A 84 0.92 -7.14 -10.48
CA GLY A 84 1.85 -7.09 -9.35
C GLY A 84 1.17 -6.70 -8.02
N ALA A 85 0.35 -5.64 -8.05
CA ALA A 85 -0.36 -5.15 -6.86
C ALA A 85 -1.36 -6.18 -6.32
N LEU A 86 -2.06 -6.90 -7.20
CA LEU A 86 -2.99 -7.97 -6.82
C LEU A 86 -2.25 -9.24 -6.40
N GLY A 87 -1.20 -9.64 -7.13
CA GLY A 87 -0.40 -10.82 -6.85
C GLY A 87 0.24 -10.76 -5.46
N MET A 88 0.83 -9.61 -5.12
CA MET A 88 1.37 -9.38 -3.77
C MET A 88 0.28 -9.33 -2.70
N GLY A 89 -0.91 -8.80 -3.03
CA GLY A 89 -2.04 -8.75 -2.10
C GLY A 89 -2.68 -10.12 -1.81
N LEU A 90 -2.74 -11.00 -2.81
CA LEU A 90 -3.31 -12.34 -2.70
C LEU A 90 -2.32 -13.37 -2.15
N TYR A 91 -1.06 -13.29 -2.56
CA TYR A 91 -0.02 -14.22 -2.15
C TYR A 91 1.29 -13.49 -1.80
N PRO A 92 1.37 -12.89 -0.60
CA PRO A 92 2.55 -12.14 -0.16
C PRO A 92 3.74 -13.03 0.22
N GLN A 93 3.50 -14.33 0.47
CA GLN A 93 4.48 -15.27 1.00
C GLN A 93 5.83 -15.27 0.26
N PRO A 94 5.89 -15.29 -1.10
CA PRO A 94 7.16 -15.32 -1.82
C PRO A 94 8.03 -14.09 -1.55
N PHE A 95 7.40 -12.92 -1.38
CA PHE A 95 8.13 -11.69 -1.07
C PHE A 95 8.65 -11.72 0.36
N THR A 96 7.79 -12.11 1.31
CA THR A 96 8.17 -12.15 2.73
C THR A 96 9.22 -13.23 3.04
N GLU A 97 9.18 -14.36 2.34
CA GLU A 97 10.12 -15.47 2.53
C GLU A 97 11.53 -15.09 2.09
N VAL A 98 11.67 -14.43 0.94
CA VAL A 98 12.97 -13.93 0.45
C VAL A 98 13.56 -12.90 1.41
N MET A 99 12.73 -12.05 2.01
CA MET A 99 13.20 -11.06 3.00
C MET A 99 13.53 -11.67 4.36
N HIS A 100 12.95 -12.83 4.70
CA HIS A 100 12.99 -13.38 6.06
C HIS A 100 14.42 -13.62 6.56
N SER A 101 15.29 -14.21 5.73
CA SER A 101 16.68 -14.48 6.11
C SER A 101 17.47 -13.19 6.36
N SER A 102 17.35 -12.20 5.48
CA SER A 102 18.08 -10.93 5.60
C SER A 102 17.60 -10.10 6.78
N VAL A 103 16.28 -10.08 7.03
CA VAL A 103 15.68 -9.37 8.16
C VAL A 103 16.10 -10.01 9.49
N ASN A 104 16.11 -11.34 9.59
CA ASN A 104 16.55 -12.03 10.81
C ASN A 104 18.02 -11.75 11.13
N GLU A 105 18.88 -11.75 10.12
CA GLU A 105 20.30 -11.44 10.32
C GLU A 105 20.51 -9.98 10.75
N LEU A 106 19.73 -9.05 10.18
CA LEU A 106 19.73 -7.65 10.60
C LEU A 106 19.28 -7.49 12.06
N LEU A 107 18.20 -8.17 12.45
CA LEU A 107 17.71 -8.16 13.83
C LEU A 107 18.76 -8.71 14.80
N ARG A 108 19.46 -9.79 14.43
CA ARG A 108 20.55 -10.35 15.23
C ARG A 108 21.71 -9.38 15.40
N HIS A 109 22.11 -8.71 14.31
CA HIS A 109 23.16 -7.70 14.34
C HIS A 109 22.79 -6.48 15.21
N VAL A 110 21.53 -6.03 15.16
CA VAL A 110 21.05 -4.90 15.97
C VAL A 110 20.88 -5.29 17.44
N ALA A 111 20.50 -6.53 17.73
CA ALA A 111 20.36 -7.04 19.10
C ALA A 111 21.72 -7.18 19.83
N LEU A 112 22.81 -7.41 19.09
CA LEU A 112 24.16 -7.41 19.64
C LEU A 112 24.65 -5.96 19.77
N SER A 113 24.47 -5.38 20.96
CA SER A 113 25.03 -4.07 21.29
C SER A 113 26.54 -4.06 21.07
N LYS A 114 27.05 -3.05 20.37
CA LYS A 114 28.49 -2.77 20.21
C LYS A 114 29.19 -2.38 21.52
N ILE A 115 28.44 -2.24 22.63
CA ILE A 115 28.92 -1.82 23.95
C ILE A 115 29.01 -3.03 24.90
N GLN A 116 29.61 -4.12 24.44
CA GLN A 116 30.23 -5.13 25.30
C GLN A 116 31.73 -5.17 25.02
#